data_AF-X0YUC0-F1
#
_entry.id   AF-X0YUC0-F1
#
_cell.length_a   1.000
_cell.length_b   1.000
_cell.length_c   1.000
_cell.angle_alpha   90.00
_cell.angle_beta   90.00
_cell.angle_gamma   90.00
#
_symmetry.space_group_name_H-M   'P 1'
#
loop_
_entity.id
_entity.type
_entity.pdbx_description
1 polymer ?
#
loop_
_entity_poly.entity_id
_entity_poly.type
_entity_poly.pdbx_seq_one_letter_code
_entity_poly.pdbx_strand_id
1 'polypeptide(L)'
;MELIHYQTLEAVCPEELRALRALKEEFNAQRSFNERIKLWRKSDILEEMEPRDARWGFTQVRNHEERLRVALTVRRMSAATPRLTWVLYDEGDGGREVMLKGGRPVA
;
A
#
# COMPACT_ATOMS: atom_id res chain seq x y z
N MET A 1 -7.89 -15.27 -8.90
CA MET A 1 -7.16 -14.68 -7.76
C MET A 1 -6.44 -13.48 -8.30
N GLU A 2 -6.63 -12.34 -7.67
CA GLU A 2 -6.19 -11.05 -8.22
C GLU A 2 -5.30 -10.36 -7.18
N LEU A 3 -4.42 -9.49 -7.66
CA LEU A 3 -3.54 -8.72 -6.83
C LEU A 3 -3.98 -7.27 -6.76
N ILE A 4 -3.80 -6.70 -5.57
CA ILE A 4 -3.88 -5.27 -5.35
C ILE A 4 -2.46 -4.79 -5.10
N HIS A 5 -1.94 -4.00 -6.02
CA HIS A 5 -0.61 -3.41 -5.99
C HIS A 5 -0.69 -2.00 -5.42
N TYR A 6 0.30 -1.60 -4.64
CA TYR A 6 0.36 -0.25 -4.10
C TYR A 6 1.79 0.22 -3.88
N GLN A 7 1.98 1.53 -3.98
CA GLN A 7 3.26 2.18 -3.74
C GLN A 7 3.11 3.61 -3.23
N THR A 8 4.13 4.13 -2.57
CA THR A 8 4.29 5.56 -2.33
C THR A 8 5.14 6.17 -3.44
N LEU A 9 4.82 7.41 -3.83
CA LEU A 9 5.63 8.15 -4.80
C LEU A 9 6.82 8.81 -4.12
N GLU A 10 6.65 9.30 -2.89
CA GLU A 10 7.68 9.95 -2.10
C GLU A 10 8.40 8.94 -1.18
N ALA A 11 9.63 9.29 -0.79
CA ALA A 11 10.36 8.61 0.27
C ALA A 11 9.57 8.68 1.59
N VAL A 12 9.51 7.58 2.33
CA VAL A 12 8.79 7.51 3.61
C VAL A 12 9.73 7.86 4.76
N CYS A 13 9.38 8.86 5.57
CA CYS A 13 10.21 9.25 6.72
C CYS A 13 10.03 8.27 7.90
N PRO A 14 10.91 8.29 8.91
CA PRO A 14 10.84 7.37 10.05
C PRO A 14 9.52 7.41 10.83
N GLU A 15 8.93 8.59 11.01
CA GLU A 15 7.65 8.79 11.72
C GLU A 15 6.49 8.15 10.94
N GLU A 16 6.42 8.43 9.64
CA GLU A 16 5.43 7.84 8.74
C GLU A 16 5.60 6.32 8.68
N LEU A 17 6.84 5.82 8.60
CA LEU A 17 7.10 4.39 8.59
C LEU A 17 6.62 3.70 9.88
N ARG A 18 6.79 4.34 11.04
CA ARG A 18 6.24 3.82 12.31
C ARG A 18 4.71 3.73 12.27
N ALA A 19 4.03 4.77 11.79
CA ALA A 19 2.58 4.77 11.65
C ALA A 19 2.10 3.67 10.68
N LEU A 20 2.77 3.51 9.54
CA LEU A 20 2.45 2.47 8.56
C LEU A 20 2.68 1.05 9.10
N ARG A 21 3.74 0.84 9.88
CA ARG A 21 4.02 -0.46 10.52
C ARG A 21 2.92 -0.85 11.49
N ALA A 22 2.44 0.08 12.33
CA ALA A 22 1.33 -0.20 13.25
C ALA A 22 0.07 -0.65 12.51
N LEU A 23 -0.34 0.08 11.46
CA LEU A 23 -1.50 -0.29 10.63
C LEU A 23 -1.29 -1.63 9.91
N LYS A 24 -0.08 -1.86 9.39
CA LYS A 24 0.29 -3.13 8.74
C LYS A 24 0.21 -4.30 9.72
N GLU A 25 0.69 -4.15 10.95
CA GLU A 25 0.67 -5.19 11.97
C GLU A 25 -0.76 -5.52 12.42
N GLU A 26 -1.58 -4.49 12.67
CA GLU A 26 -3.02 -4.65 12.94
C GLU A 26 -3.70 -5.45 11.83
N PHE A 27 -3.46 -5.07 10.56
CA PHE A 27 -4.02 -5.80 9.42
C PHE A 27 -3.41 -7.21 9.29
N ASN A 28 -2.14 -7.43 9.53
CA ASN A 28 -1.49 -8.71 9.21
C ASN A 28 -1.64 -9.80 10.30
N ALA A 29 -2.16 -9.47 11.49
CA ALA A 29 -2.12 -10.33 12.68
C ALA A 29 -2.58 -11.79 12.48
N GLN A 30 -3.54 -12.05 11.60
CA GLN A 30 -4.09 -13.38 11.32
C GLN A 30 -4.08 -13.75 9.82
N ARG A 31 -3.20 -13.14 9.04
CA ARG A 31 -3.15 -13.32 7.58
C ARG A 31 -1.94 -14.13 7.14
N SER A 32 -2.13 -14.97 6.13
CA SER A 32 -1.03 -15.71 5.48
C SER A 32 -0.13 -14.76 4.68
N PHE A 33 1.09 -15.18 4.36
CA PHE A 33 2.08 -14.31 3.73
C PHE A 33 1.57 -13.58 2.47
N ASN A 34 0.84 -14.27 1.59
CA ASN A 34 0.35 -13.68 0.35
C ASN A 34 -0.79 -12.67 0.56
N GLU A 35 -1.57 -12.83 1.64
CA GLU A 35 -2.69 -11.95 2.03
C GLU A 35 -2.24 -10.73 2.85
N ARG A 36 -0.97 -10.68 3.25
CA ARG A 36 -0.43 -9.58 4.06
C ARG A 36 -0.19 -8.34 3.23
N ILE A 37 -0.31 -7.18 3.87
CA ILE A 37 0.25 -5.94 3.34
C ILE A 37 1.77 -5.96 3.51
N LYS A 38 2.49 -5.59 2.45
CA LYS A 38 3.95 -5.45 2.43
C LYS A 38 4.33 -3.98 2.27
N LEU A 39 5.45 -3.58 2.87
CA LEU A 39 5.97 -2.21 2.80
C LEU A 39 7.48 -2.28 2.50
N TRP A 40 7.81 -3.00 1.44
CA TRP A 40 9.19 -3.17 0.98
C TRP A 40 9.73 -1.83 0.49
N ARG A 41 11.04 -1.61 0.60
CA ARG A 41 11.64 -0.43 -0.04
C ARG A 41 11.76 -0.70 -1.53
N LYS A 42 11.61 0.34 -2.34
CA LYS A 42 11.89 0.23 -3.78
C LYS A 42 13.35 -0.14 -4.04
N SER A 43 14.27 0.40 -3.24
CA SER A 43 15.69 0.07 -3.31
C SER A 43 16.02 -1.39 -2.99
N ASP A 44 15.11 -2.15 -2.36
CA ASP A 44 15.33 -3.58 -2.09
C ASP A 44 15.13 -4.43 -3.38
N ILE A 45 14.55 -3.87 -4.45
CA ILE A 45 14.37 -4.54 -5.76
C ILE A 45 15.48 -4.14 -6.74
N LEU A 46 15.69 -2.84 -6.89
CA LEU A 46 16.58 -2.22 -7.86
C LEU A 46 17.24 -1.02 -7.19
N GLU A 47 18.57 -1.04 -7.06
CA GLU A 47 19.33 -0.01 -6.33
C GLU A 47 19.15 1.40 -6.92
N GLU A 48 18.82 1.50 -8.20
CA GLU A 48 18.69 2.75 -8.96
C GLU A 48 17.27 3.36 -8.92
N MET A 49 16.30 2.73 -8.25
CA MET A 49 14.94 3.28 -8.17
C MET A 49 14.84 4.44 -7.18
N GLU A 50 14.55 5.62 -7.71
CA GLU A 50 14.23 6.81 -6.91
C GLU A 50 12.71 7.03 -6.75
N PRO A 51 12.26 7.54 -5.58
CA PRO A 51 13.05 7.74 -4.37
C PRO A 51 13.30 6.40 -3.64
N ARG A 52 14.54 6.17 -3.20
CA ARG A 52 14.99 4.88 -2.62
C ARG A 52 14.11 4.37 -1.48
N ASP A 53 13.69 5.28 -0.59
CA ASP A 53 12.90 4.97 0.60
C ASP A 53 11.38 4.99 0.39
N ALA A 54 10.92 5.13 -0.86
CA ALA A 54 9.52 4.85 -1.17
C ALA A 54 9.18 3.39 -0.91
N ARG A 55 7.92 3.16 -0.56
CA ARG A 55 7.41 1.85 -0.19
C ARG A 55 6.56 1.28 -1.30
N TRP A 56 6.56 -0.04 -1.41
CA TRP A 56 5.70 -0.75 -2.34
C TRP A 56 5.32 -2.12 -1.78
N GLY A 57 4.31 -2.72 -2.40
CA GLY A 57 3.89 -4.08 -2.11
C GLY A 57 2.69 -4.48 -2.94
N PHE A 58 2.30 -5.75 -2.80
CA PHE A 58 1.07 -6.27 -3.37
C PHE A 58 0.40 -7.21 -2.39
N THR A 59 -0.92 -7.31 -2.46
CA THR A 59 -1.71 -8.21 -1.61
C THR A 59 -2.61 -9.07 -2.48
N GLN A 60 -2.57 -10.38 -2.26
CA GLN A 60 -3.47 -11.32 -2.92
C GLN A 60 -4.85 -11.30 -2.27
N VAL A 61 -5.91 -11.22 -3.08
CA VAL A 61 -7.29 -11.23 -2.61
C VAL A 61 -8.10 -12.36 -3.29
N ARG A 62 -9.01 -12.97 -2.54
CA ARG A 62 -9.86 -14.09 -2.99
C ARG A 62 -11.28 -13.69 -3.34
N ASN A 63 -11.78 -12.63 -2.71
CA ASN A 63 -13.16 -12.18 -2.88
C ASN A 63 -13.28 -10.65 -2.73
N HIS A 64 -14.48 -10.13 -2.99
CA HIS A 64 -14.78 -8.70 -2.92
C HIS A 64 -14.59 -8.12 -1.51
N GLU A 65 -14.91 -8.87 -0.45
CA GLU A 65 -14.76 -8.38 0.93
C GLU A 65 -13.29 -8.18 1.30
N GLU A 66 -12.42 -9.12 0.95
CA GLU A 66 -10.98 -9.00 1.15
C GLU A 66 -10.39 -7.83 0.37
N ARG A 67 -10.85 -7.63 -0.87
CA ARG A 67 -10.49 -6.48 -1.71
C ARG A 67 -10.83 -5.16 -1.02
N LEU A 68 -12.07 -5.01 -0.55
CA LEU A 68 -12.50 -3.82 0.19
C LEU A 68 -11.65 -3.61 1.45
N ARG A 69 -11.37 -4.68 2.21
CA ARG A 69 -10.52 -4.59 3.41
C ARG A 69 -9.11 -4.10 3.10
N VAL A 70 -8.50 -4.56 1.99
CA VAL A 70 -7.18 -4.08 1.55
C VAL A 70 -7.26 -2.61 1.14
N ALA A 71 -8.20 -2.25 0.27
CA ALA A 71 -8.36 -0.87 -0.22
C ALA A 71 -8.61 0.12 0.93
N LEU A 72 -9.46 -0.24 1.90
CA LEU A 72 -9.71 0.56 3.09
C LEU A 72 -8.47 0.68 3.98
N THR A 73 -7.67 -0.37 4.09
CA THR A 73 -6.42 -0.31 4.86
C THR A 73 -5.39 0.59 4.18
N VAL A 74 -5.21 0.51 2.86
CA VAL A 74 -4.33 1.42 2.12
C VAL A 74 -4.83 2.87 2.24
N ARG A 75 -6.16 3.09 2.24
CA ARG A 75 -6.74 4.41 2.50
C ARG A 75 -6.42 4.92 3.90
N ARG A 76 -6.50 4.07 4.95
CA ARG A 76 -6.07 4.41 6.32
C ARG A 76 -4.58 4.74 6.37
N MET A 77 -3.74 4.01 5.64
CA MET A 77 -2.31 4.28 5.51
C MET A 77 -2.04 5.65 4.88
N SER A 78 -2.73 5.98 3.79
CA SER A 78 -2.67 7.31 3.17
C SER A 78 -3.14 8.42 4.13
N ALA A 79 -4.19 8.19 4.93
CA ALA A 79 -4.65 9.14 5.94
C ALA A 79 -3.64 9.38 7.06
N ALA A 80 -2.96 8.32 7.51
CA ALA A 80 -1.91 8.40 8.53
C ALA A 80 -0.61 9.02 8.02
N THR A 81 -0.45 9.16 6.70
CA THR A 81 0.74 9.71 6.06
C THR A 81 0.37 10.77 5.02
N PRO A 82 -0.24 11.90 5.44
CA PRO A 82 -0.91 12.84 4.52
C PRO A 82 0.04 13.52 3.52
N ARG A 83 1.35 13.53 3.79
CA ARG A 83 2.37 13.99 2.86
C ARG A 83 2.53 13.06 1.66
N LEU A 84 2.41 11.75 1.89
CA LEU A 84 2.64 10.70 0.90
C LEU A 84 1.46 10.59 -0.06
N THR A 85 1.81 10.47 -1.34
CA THR A 85 0.92 10.11 -2.42
C THR A 85 1.03 8.60 -2.62
N TRP A 86 -0.09 7.92 -2.48
CA TRP A 86 -0.22 6.47 -2.63
C TRP A 86 -0.82 6.17 -3.98
N VAL A 87 -0.21 5.26 -4.73
CA VAL A 87 -0.79 4.68 -5.94
C VAL A 87 -1.34 3.31 -5.56
N LEU A 88 -2.56 3.02 -5.98
CA LEU A 88 -3.23 1.73 -5.81
C LEU A 88 -3.67 1.24 -7.20
N TYR A 89 -3.29 0.04 -7.58
CA TYR A 89 -3.71 -0.59 -8.82
C TYR A 89 -4.35 -1.94 -8.49
N ASP A 90 -5.60 -2.12 -8.90
CA ASP A 90 -6.36 -3.33 -8.62
C ASP A 90 -6.63 -4.11 -9.91
N GLU A 91 -6.02 -5.29 -10.03
CA GLU A 91 -6.17 -6.16 -11.20
C GLU A 91 -7.62 -6.60 -11.44
N GLY A 92 -8.42 -6.73 -10.38
CA GLY A 92 -9.79 -7.24 -10.48
C GLY A 92 -10.87 -6.19 -10.74
N ASP A 93 -10.52 -4.90 -10.66
CA ASP A 93 -11.44 -3.78 -10.96
C ASP A 93 -11.15 -3.19 -12.35
N GLY A 94 -10.83 -4.06 -13.31
CA GLY A 94 -10.47 -3.66 -14.67
C GLY A 94 -9.08 -3.01 -14.79
N GLY A 95 -8.21 -3.18 -13.78
CA GLY A 95 -6.86 -2.61 -13.81
C GLY A 95 -6.85 -1.09 -13.63
N ARG A 96 -7.78 -0.55 -12.84
CA ARG A 96 -7.81 0.90 -12.62
C ARG A 96 -6.77 1.32 -11.59
N GLU A 97 -6.00 2.34 -11.95
CA GLU A 97 -5.12 3.03 -11.01
C GLU A 97 -5.89 4.13 -10.25
N VAL A 98 -5.71 4.18 -8.94
CA VAL A 98 -6.26 5.21 -8.05
C VAL A 98 -5.13 5.81 -7.24
N MET A 99 -5.01 7.13 -7.29
CA MET A 99 -4.09 7.88 -6.45
C MET A 99 -4.81 8.34 -5.17
N LEU A 100 -4.16 8.20 -4.02
CA LEU A 100 -4.67 8.62 -2.71
C LEU A 100 -3.68 9.58 -2.04
N LYS A 101 -4.19 10.68 -1.51
CA LYS A 101 -3.42 11.60 -0.65
C LYS A 101 -4.25 11.98 0.58
N GLY A 102 -3.68 11.81 1.78
CA GLY A 102 -4.41 12.05 3.02
C GLY A 102 -5.69 11.21 3.15
N GLY A 103 -5.72 10.00 2.59
CA GLY A 103 -6.87 9.11 2.63
C GLY A 103 -8.02 9.49 1.68
N ARG A 104 -7.78 10.38 0.71
CA ARG A 104 -8.76 10.78 -0.30
C ARG A 104 -8.24 10.50 -1.71
N PRO A 105 -9.10 10.07 -2.64
CA PRO A 105 -8.74 10.03 -4.06
C PRO A 105 -8.29 11.41 -4.55
N VAL A 106 -7.23 11.43 -5.34
CA VAL A 106 -6.78 12.62 -6.06
C VAL A 106 -6.79 12.31 -7.56
N ALA A 107 -7.13 13.31 -8.36
CA ALA A 107 -7.19 13.24 -9.82
C ALA A 107 -5.80 13.37 -10.45
#